data_AF-A0A9N7R527-F1
#
_entry.id   AF-A0A9N7R527-F1
#
_cell.length_a   1.000
_cell.length_b   1.000
_cell.length_c   1.000
_cell.angle_alpha   90.00
_cell.angle_beta   90.00
_cell.angle_gamma   90.00
#
_symmetry.space_group_name_H-M   'P 1'
#
loop_
_entity.id
_entity.type
_entity.pdbx_description
1 polymer ?
#
loop_
_entity_poly.entity_id
_entity_poly.type
_entity_poly.pdbx_seq_one_letter_code
_entity_poly.pdbx_strand_id
1 'polypeptide(L)'
;MTLLCFLLFSLLLAGTSSTRVTLAEAKRPPPKLPLYHVSQLQPGHGQSFLDSLSLDETRVNFLNSRLTSANNLTSTGPKSVRVPLNPGQSLGVANYYTRIGLGTPPTTHLVVVDTGSSFSWIQCQPSNPAYKFTPLVSDQRDPTLYFVKLSGVSVGGRPLGLLASDFGVPTIIDSGTTISRLAGPVYAALRAELVRVISMRFKSAGSFSILDACFVGGSEEIGRVVPAVVLVFGGGATMNLAAHNVLIEVVKGTTCLSLAGNSGLRDLAIIGNQQQQGFDIGYDVGSSRIGFAAGGCR
;
A
#
# COMPACT_ATOMS: atom_id res chain seq x y z
N MET A 1 -69.44 -2.49 3.64
CA MET A 1 -68.45 -3.56 3.43
C MET A 1 -67.00 -3.08 3.35
N THR A 2 -66.70 -1.79 3.27
CA THR A 2 -65.32 -1.25 3.16
C THR A 2 -64.64 -0.95 4.49
N LEU A 3 -65.40 -0.61 5.55
CA LEU A 3 -64.82 -0.31 6.87
C LEU A 3 -64.38 -1.56 7.66
N LEU A 4 -65.03 -2.70 7.42
CA LEU A 4 -64.71 -3.97 8.09
C LEU A 4 -63.39 -4.58 7.57
N CYS A 5 -63.08 -4.39 6.27
CA CYS A 5 -61.80 -4.82 5.69
C CYS A 5 -60.60 -4.03 6.22
N PHE A 6 -60.76 -2.74 6.52
CA PHE A 6 -59.68 -1.92 7.09
C PHE A 6 -59.34 -2.33 8.52
N LEU A 7 -60.34 -2.66 9.34
CA LEU A 7 -60.12 -3.12 10.71
C LEU A 7 -59.47 -4.52 10.76
N LEU A 8 -59.85 -5.43 9.87
CA LEU A 8 -59.20 -6.73 9.74
C LEU A 8 -57.73 -6.63 9.27
N PHE A 9 -57.41 -5.73 8.33
CA PHE A 9 -56.03 -5.51 7.88
C PHE A 9 -55.13 -4.88 8.96
N SER A 10 -55.71 -4.03 9.81
CA SER A 10 -55.02 -3.40 10.94
C SER A 10 -54.67 -4.39 12.05
N LEU A 11 -55.53 -5.39 12.29
CA LEU A 11 -55.30 -6.47 13.27
C LEU A 11 -54.25 -7.49 12.81
N LEU A 12 -54.08 -7.71 11.50
CA LEU A 12 -53.01 -8.57 10.96
C LEU A 12 -51.60 -7.94 11.08
N LEU A 13 -51.48 -6.61 11.09
CA LEU A 13 -50.20 -5.91 11.28
C LEU A 13 -49.75 -5.83 12.75
N ALA A 14 -50.65 -6.11 13.72
CA ALA A 14 -50.32 -6.14 15.14
C ALA A 14 -49.77 -7.51 15.61
N GLY A 15 -49.76 -8.53 14.73
CA GLY A 15 -49.40 -9.91 15.05
C GLY A 15 -47.96 -10.33 14.75
N THR A 16 -47.11 -9.46 14.21
CA THR A 16 -45.68 -9.80 14.04
C THR A 16 -44.94 -9.50 15.32
N SER A 17 -45.00 -10.44 16.28
CA SER A 17 -44.02 -10.47 17.36
C SER A 17 -42.63 -10.60 16.74
N SER A 18 -41.87 -9.50 16.77
CA SER A 18 -40.44 -9.54 16.50
C SER A 18 -39.82 -10.43 17.56
N THR A 19 -39.58 -11.69 17.22
CA THR A 19 -38.67 -12.53 17.97
C THR A 19 -37.28 -11.90 17.82
N ARG A 20 -36.93 -11.02 18.75
CA ARG A 20 -35.53 -10.73 19.02
C ARG A 20 -34.91 -12.05 19.43
N VAL A 21 -34.26 -12.71 18.49
CA VAL A 21 -33.25 -13.72 18.80
C VAL A 21 -32.15 -12.97 19.53
N THR A 22 -32.27 -12.84 20.84
CA THR A 22 -31.12 -12.56 21.71
C THR A 22 -30.26 -13.81 21.67
N LEU A 23 -29.45 -13.93 20.63
CA LEU A 23 -28.22 -14.69 20.71
C LEU A 23 -27.45 -14.04 21.86
N ALA A 24 -27.40 -14.74 22.99
CA ALA A 24 -26.46 -14.43 24.04
C ALA A 24 -25.07 -14.53 23.39
N GLU A 25 -24.56 -13.38 22.95
CA GLU A 25 -23.24 -13.28 22.38
C GLU A 25 -22.29 -13.59 23.52
N ALA A 26 -21.78 -14.83 23.53
CA ALA A 26 -20.75 -15.25 24.45
C ALA A 26 -19.67 -14.16 24.39
N LYS A 27 -19.48 -13.45 25.51
CA LYS A 27 -18.58 -12.30 25.65
C LYS A 27 -17.14 -12.80 25.57
N ARG A 28 -16.76 -13.32 24.42
CA ARG A 28 -15.39 -13.71 24.12
C ARG A 28 -14.59 -12.43 24.09
N PRO A 29 -13.40 -12.40 24.70
CA PRO A 29 -12.51 -11.25 24.55
C PRO A 29 -12.30 -11.00 23.05
N PRO A 30 -12.30 -9.72 22.61
CA PRO A 30 -12.07 -9.41 21.21
C PRO A 30 -10.75 -10.06 20.77
N PRO A 31 -10.70 -10.63 19.54
CA PRO A 31 -9.46 -11.20 19.02
C PRO A 31 -8.37 -10.12 19.06
N LYS A 32 -7.28 -10.43 19.76
CA LYS A 32 -6.12 -9.54 19.87
C LYS A 32 -5.12 -9.93 18.80
N LEU A 33 -4.89 -9.02 17.86
CA LEU A 33 -3.78 -9.13 16.93
C LEU A 33 -2.61 -8.32 17.49
N PRO A 34 -1.48 -8.95 17.88
CA PRO A 34 -0.29 -8.20 18.26
C PRO A 34 0.19 -7.41 17.05
N LEU A 35 0.27 -6.09 17.21
CA LEU A 35 0.84 -5.19 16.21
C LEU A 35 2.28 -4.90 16.61
N TYR A 36 3.21 -5.20 15.72
CA TYR A 36 4.62 -4.91 15.91
C TYR A 36 4.95 -3.65 15.13
N HIS A 37 5.34 -2.60 15.84
CA HIS A 37 5.87 -1.40 15.22
C HIS A 37 7.28 -1.74 14.71
N VAL A 38 7.46 -1.80 13.38
CA VAL A 38 8.77 -2.04 12.77
C VAL A 38 9.50 -0.69 12.69
N SER A 39 9.87 -0.13 13.84
CA SER A 39 10.67 1.12 13.89
C SER A 39 12.13 0.85 13.56
N GLN A 40 12.65 -0.32 13.94
CA GLN A 40 13.97 -0.84 13.61
C GLN A 40 13.89 -2.37 13.73
N LEU A 41 14.50 -3.10 12.80
CA LEU A 41 14.70 -4.55 12.92
C LEU A 41 15.58 -4.82 14.15
N GLN A 42 14.97 -4.99 15.33
CA GLN A 42 15.70 -5.44 16.52
C GLN A 42 15.94 -6.96 16.45
N PRO A 43 17.12 -7.45 16.89
CA PRO A 43 17.70 -8.72 16.48
C PRO A 43 17.19 -9.93 17.26
N GLY A 44 16.00 -9.81 17.87
CA GLY A 44 15.51 -10.80 18.83
C GLY A 44 14.67 -11.89 18.19
N HIS A 45 13.53 -11.54 17.61
CA HIS A 45 12.50 -12.45 17.10
C HIS A 45 11.69 -11.81 15.95
N GLY A 46 12.28 -10.83 15.26
CA GLY A 46 11.70 -10.24 14.05
C GLY A 46 12.13 -11.04 12.82
N GLN A 47 11.24 -11.22 11.85
CA GLN A 47 11.64 -11.69 10.52
C GLN A 47 12.85 -10.88 10.04
N SER A 48 13.86 -11.57 9.52
CA SER A 48 15.02 -10.91 8.94
C SER A 48 14.55 -10.01 7.80
N PHE A 49 15.24 -8.89 7.54
CA PHE A 49 14.98 -8.10 6.34
C PHE A 49 15.06 -8.97 5.07
N LEU A 50 15.92 -9.98 5.09
CA LEU A 50 16.00 -11.00 4.03
C LEU A 50 14.69 -11.78 3.86
N ASP A 51 14.02 -12.14 4.96
CA ASP A 51 12.74 -12.85 4.90
C ASP A 51 11.65 -11.94 4.32
N SER A 52 11.67 -10.65 4.70
CA SER A 52 10.76 -9.67 4.12
C SER A 52 10.96 -9.49 2.62
N LEU A 53 12.22 -9.49 2.14
CA LEU A 53 12.52 -9.42 0.70
C LEU A 53 12.14 -10.72 -0.05
N SER A 54 12.28 -11.88 0.59
CA SER A 54 11.84 -13.16 0.00
C SER A 54 10.32 -13.25 -0.14
N LEU A 55 9.57 -12.84 0.90
CA LEU A 55 8.11 -12.73 0.85
C LEU A 55 7.67 -11.67 -0.18
N ASP A 56 8.44 -10.60 -0.31
CA ASP A 56 8.21 -9.54 -1.29
C ASP A 56 8.29 -10.08 -2.73
N GLU A 57 9.31 -10.87 -3.07
CA GLU A 57 9.40 -11.53 -4.40
C GLU A 57 8.18 -12.43 -4.67
N THR A 58 7.72 -13.18 -3.68
CA THR A 58 6.52 -14.03 -3.82
C THR A 58 5.27 -13.19 -4.11
N ARG A 59 5.11 -12.04 -3.44
CA ARG A 59 3.99 -11.13 -3.68
C ARG A 59 4.05 -10.52 -5.07
N VAL A 60 5.22 -10.06 -5.51
CA VAL A 60 5.42 -9.48 -6.85
C VAL A 60 5.07 -10.52 -7.93
N ASN A 61 5.53 -11.76 -7.77
CA ASN A 61 5.20 -12.85 -8.67
C ASN A 61 3.69 -13.15 -8.68
N PHE A 62 3.03 -13.12 -7.53
CA PHE A 62 1.59 -13.29 -7.44
C PHE A 62 0.85 -12.18 -8.22
N LEU A 63 1.20 -10.91 -8.00
CA LEU A 63 0.55 -9.78 -8.68
C LEU A 63 0.78 -9.81 -10.20
N ASN A 64 1.99 -10.13 -10.65
CA ASN A 64 2.26 -10.31 -12.07
C ASN A 64 1.47 -11.49 -12.66
N SER A 65 1.34 -12.60 -11.92
CA SER A 65 0.57 -13.76 -12.40
C SER A 65 -0.93 -13.45 -12.57
N ARG A 66 -1.48 -12.52 -11.79
CA ARG A 66 -2.87 -12.04 -11.97
C ARG A 66 -3.07 -11.30 -13.29
N LEU A 67 -2.05 -10.59 -13.78
CA LEU A 67 -2.11 -9.91 -15.08
C LEU A 67 -1.91 -10.87 -16.27
N THR A 68 -1.33 -12.04 -16.05
CA THR A 68 -1.15 -13.06 -17.10
C THR A 68 -2.28 -14.09 -17.13
N SER A 69 -2.90 -14.37 -15.99
CA SER A 69 -3.91 -15.42 -15.83
C SER A 69 -5.30 -14.82 -15.73
N ALA A 70 -5.95 -14.60 -16.87
CA ALA A 70 -7.40 -14.46 -16.89
C ALA A 70 -8.03 -15.83 -16.54
N ASN A 71 -8.76 -15.89 -15.43
CA ASN A 71 -9.58 -17.02 -14.93
C ASN A 71 -8.86 -18.13 -14.14
N ASN A 72 -8.92 -18.03 -12.82
CA ASN A 72 -9.37 -19.05 -11.84
C ASN A 72 -8.67 -18.84 -10.49
N LEU A 73 -9.18 -17.93 -9.66
CA LEU A 73 -8.79 -17.87 -8.25
C LEU A 73 -9.66 -18.84 -7.45
N THR A 74 -9.10 -20.00 -7.09
CA THR A 74 -9.62 -20.83 -5.99
C THR A 74 -8.76 -20.59 -4.75
N SER A 75 -9.32 -19.91 -3.75
CA SER A 75 -8.66 -19.59 -2.47
C SER A 75 -8.98 -20.64 -1.40
N THR A 76 -8.00 -21.41 -0.96
CA THR A 76 -8.05 -22.18 0.30
C THR A 76 -7.66 -21.27 1.47
N GLY A 77 -8.68 -20.74 2.17
CA GLY A 77 -8.49 -19.75 3.24
C GLY A 77 -8.25 -20.38 4.63
N PRO A 78 -7.50 -19.70 5.53
CA PRO A 78 -7.28 -20.12 6.90
C PRO A 78 -8.52 -19.92 7.81
N LYS A 79 -8.43 -20.40 9.06
CA LYS A 79 -9.51 -20.41 10.07
C LYS A 79 -10.17 -19.03 10.23
N SER A 80 -11.51 -18.99 10.15
CA SER A 80 -12.33 -17.78 10.13
C SER A 80 -12.41 -17.06 11.49
N VAL A 81 -12.25 -15.74 11.46
CA VAL A 81 -12.57 -14.80 12.55
C VAL A 81 -13.84 -14.03 12.17
N ARG A 82 -14.73 -13.81 13.15
CA ARG A 82 -15.98 -13.03 12.95
C ARG A 82 -15.86 -11.68 13.65
N VAL A 83 -16.15 -10.61 12.93
CA VAL A 83 -16.17 -9.23 13.44
C VAL A 83 -17.56 -8.65 13.14
N PRO A 84 -18.24 -8.02 14.11
CA PRO A 84 -19.54 -7.41 13.86
C PRO A 84 -19.41 -6.19 12.93
N LEU A 85 -20.30 -6.10 11.95
CA LEU A 85 -20.35 -5.05 10.94
C LEU A 85 -21.60 -4.19 11.12
N ASN A 86 -21.45 -2.88 10.93
CA ASN A 86 -22.54 -1.91 10.94
C ASN A 86 -22.66 -1.23 9.56
N PRO A 87 -23.86 -0.94 9.05
CA PRO A 87 -24.03 -0.18 7.81
C PRO A 87 -23.49 1.25 7.94
N GLY A 88 -22.65 1.70 7.00
CA GLY A 88 -21.98 3.00 7.05
C GLY A 88 -22.74 4.18 6.44
N GLN A 89 -24.00 4.00 6.03
CA GLN A 89 -24.79 5.06 5.39
C GLN A 89 -24.90 6.34 6.24
N SER A 90 -24.99 6.19 7.57
CA SER A 90 -25.01 7.31 8.52
C SER A 90 -23.70 8.09 8.61
N LEU A 91 -22.61 7.53 8.09
CA LEU A 91 -21.27 8.12 8.05
C LEU A 91 -20.86 8.58 6.66
N GLY A 92 -21.79 8.56 5.69
CA GLY A 92 -21.53 8.97 4.31
C GLY A 92 -20.67 7.99 3.52
N VAL A 93 -20.52 6.74 4.00
CA VAL A 93 -19.79 5.67 3.29
C VAL A 93 -20.75 4.59 2.81
N ALA A 94 -20.56 4.11 1.58
CA ALA A 94 -21.41 3.07 0.97
C ALA A 94 -21.02 1.62 1.40
N ASN A 95 -20.18 1.50 2.43
CA ASN A 95 -19.64 0.23 2.92
C ASN A 95 -20.06 -0.03 4.37
N TYR A 96 -19.68 -1.20 4.88
CA TYR A 96 -19.79 -1.50 6.31
C TYR A 96 -18.66 -0.84 7.09
N TYR A 97 -18.90 -0.52 8.34
CA TYR A 97 -17.85 -0.10 9.27
C TYR A 97 -17.82 -1.00 10.49
N THR A 98 -16.65 -1.02 11.14
CA THR A 98 -16.48 -1.65 12.45
C THR A 98 -15.58 -0.78 13.32
N ARG A 99 -15.45 -1.16 14.59
CA ARG A 99 -14.56 -0.49 15.54
C ARG A 99 -13.40 -1.42 15.87
N ILE A 100 -12.19 -0.90 15.77
CA ILE A 100 -10.99 -1.62 16.18
C ILE A 100 -10.28 -0.83 17.29
N GLY A 101 -9.72 -1.54 18.27
CA GLY A 101 -8.84 -0.96 19.28
C GLY A 101 -7.39 -1.10 18.85
N LEU A 102 -6.63 -0.01 18.83
CA LEU A 102 -5.22 0.03 18.44
C LEU A 102 -4.36 0.59 19.58
N GLY A 103 -3.23 -0.06 19.85
CA GLY A 103 -2.28 0.35 20.88
C GLY A 103 -2.50 -0.30 22.26
N THR A 104 -1.56 -0.03 23.17
CA THR A 104 -1.64 -0.38 24.59
C THR A 104 -1.31 0.88 25.41
N PRO A 105 -2.29 1.57 26.02
CA PRO A 105 -3.72 1.22 26.09
C PRO A 105 -4.47 1.36 24.74
N PRO A 106 -5.59 0.62 24.54
CA PRO A 106 -6.30 0.61 23.28
C PRO A 106 -7.03 1.93 22.99
N THR A 107 -6.69 2.57 21.89
CA THR A 107 -7.42 3.70 21.29
C THR A 107 -8.41 3.16 20.27
N THR A 108 -9.69 3.58 20.35
CA THR A 108 -10.72 3.06 19.44
C THR A 108 -10.77 3.86 18.14
N HIS A 109 -10.61 3.18 17.02
CA HIS A 109 -10.75 3.76 15.67
C HIS A 109 -11.97 3.17 14.98
N LEU A 110 -12.70 4.03 14.26
CA LEU A 110 -13.77 3.62 13.37
C LEU A 110 -13.17 3.38 11.99
N VAL A 111 -13.33 2.17 11.47
CA VAL A 111 -12.73 1.75 10.20
C VAL A 111 -13.79 1.23 9.26
N VAL A 112 -13.65 1.56 7.97
CA VAL A 112 -14.49 1.01 6.91
C VAL A 112 -13.93 -0.37 6.55
N VAL A 113 -14.81 -1.36 6.46
CA VAL A 113 -14.46 -2.72 6.03
C VAL A 113 -14.59 -2.77 4.53
N ASP A 114 -13.45 -2.63 3.86
CA ASP A 114 -13.32 -2.71 2.41
C ASP A 114 -12.77 -4.08 2.01
N THR A 115 -13.63 -4.94 1.46
CA THR A 115 -13.23 -6.26 0.95
C THR A 115 -12.63 -6.21 -0.45
N GLY A 116 -12.61 -5.03 -1.09
CA GLY A 116 -12.01 -4.82 -2.41
C GLY A 116 -10.53 -4.48 -2.39
N SER A 117 -9.96 -4.19 -1.22
CA SER A 117 -8.57 -3.73 -1.07
C SER A 117 -7.68 -4.79 -0.42
N SER A 118 -6.42 -4.88 -0.88
CA SER A 118 -5.42 -5.78 -0.30
C SER A 118 -4.66 -5.20 0.91
N PHE A 119 -5.08 -4.04 1.41
CA PHE A 119 -4.42 -3.32 2.50
C PHE A 119 -5.43 -2.63 3.42
N SER A 120 -5.05 -2.49 4.70
CA SER A 120 -5.81 -1.82 5.75
C SER A 120 -4.97 -0.69 6.34
N TRP A 121 -5.54 0.51 6.46
CA TRP A 121 -4.88 1.67 7.07
C TRP A 121 -5.80 2.37 8.06
N ILE A 122 -5.20 3.12 8.97
CA ILE A 122 -5.90 4.04 9.87
C ILE A 122 -5.21 5.39 9.85
N GLN A 123 -6.01 6.46 9.90
CA GLN A 123 -5.47 7.81 10.00
C GLN A 123 -4.85 8.02 11.39
N CYS A 124 -3.53 8.27 11.46
CA CYS A 124 -2.85 8.45 12.74
C CYS A 124 -3.12 9.82 13.38
N GLN A 125 -3.32 10.86 12.56
CA GLN A 125 -3.61 12.21 13.02
C GLN A 125 -4.48 12.96 12.01
N PRO A 126 -5.42 13.82 12.45
CA PRO A 126 -6.12 14.73 11.56
C PRO A 126 -5.10 15.63 10.85
N SER A 127 -4.99 15.47 9.54
CA SER A 127 -4.18 16.30 8.66
C SER A 127 -5.12 16.98 7.66
N ASN A 128 -4.73 18.16 7.15
CA ASN A 128 -5.31 18.73 5.93
C ASN A 128 -4.29 18.56 4.79
N PRO A 129 -4.13 17.32 4.28
CA PRO A 129 -3.10 16.97 3.32
C PRO A 129 -3.31 17.74 2.00
N ALA A 130 -2.24 18.41 1.54
CA ALA A 130 -2.23 19.06 0.24
C ALA A 130 -1.97 18.04 -0.89
N TYR A 131 -3.00 17.26 -1.22
CA TYR A 131 -2.89 16.19 -2.22
C TYR A 131 -2.53 16.69 -3.62
N LYS A 132 -1.66 15.93 -4.28
CA LYS A 132 -1.42 15.97 -5.72
C LYS A 132 -2.03 14.72 -6.34
N PHE A 133 -3.04 14.90 -7.20
CA PHE A 133 -3.83 13.79 -7.74
C PHE A 133 -3.35 13.31 -9.11
N THR A 134 -3.27 12.00 -9.29
CA THR A 134 -3.13 11.32 -10.58
C THR A 134 -4.44 10.59 -10.90
N PRO A 135 -4.87 10.54 -12.17
CA PRO A 135 -5.99 9.69 -12.57
C PRO A 135 -5.74 8.22 -12.27
N LEU A 136 -6.80 7.52 -11.87
CA LEU A 136 -6.86 6.06 -11.90
C LEU A 136 -6.97 5.59 -13.35
N VAL A 137 -6.30 4.49 -13.64
CA VAL A 137 -6.33 3.82 -14.93
C VAL A 137 -6.94 2.45 -14.71
N SER A 138 -7.86 2.04 -15.57
CA SER A 138 -8.39 0.67 -15.58
C SER A 138 -7.50 -0.23 -16.43
N ASP A 139 -7.21 -1.43 -15.93
CA ASP A 139 -6.58 -2.50 -16.71
C ASP A 139 -7.56 -3.67 -16.83
N GLN A 140 -7.91 -4.05 -18.06
CA GLN A 140 -8.87 -5.13 -18.28
C GLN A 140 -8.36 -6.50 -17.83
N ARG A 141 -7.03 -6.65 -17.67
CA ARG A 141 -6.42 -7.89 -17.20
C ARG A 141 -6.71 -8.14 -15.72
N ASP A 142 -6.91 -7.07 -14.94
CA ASP A 142 -7.33 -7.17 -13.55
C ASP A 142 -8.15 -5.95 -13.12
N PRO A 143 -9.49 -5.99 -13.28
CA PRO A 143 -10.34 -4.85 -12.95
C PRO A 143 -10.47 -4.59 -11.45
N THR A 144 -9.88 -5.44 -10.59
CA THR A 144 -9.96 -5.29 -9.13
C THR A 144 -8.80 -4.49 -8.55
N LEU A 145 -7.80 -4.14 -9.36
CA LEU A 145 -6.66 -3.33 -8.93
C LEU A 145 -6.82 -1.88 -9.37
N TYR A 146 -6.37 -0.97 -8.51
CA TYR A 146 -6.26 0.45 -8.81
C TYR A 146 -4.91 0.75 -9.44
N PHE A 147 -4.90 1.06 -10.73
CA PHE A 147 -3.68 1.43 -11.44
C PHE A 147 -3.54 2.94 -11.57
N VAL A 148 -2.31 3.39 -11.65
CA VAL A 148 -1.89 4.73 -12.05
C VAL A 148 -0.82 4.60 -13.12
N LYS A 149 -0.47 5.70 -13.77
CA LYS A 149 0.63 5.75 -14.72
C LYS A 149 1.82 6.45 -14.08
N LEU A 150 2.93 5.75 -13.83
CA LEU A 150 4.21 6.41 -13.69
C LEU A 150 4.59 7.00 -15.06
N SER A 151 4.98 8.26 -15.12
CA SER A 151 5.24 8.99 -16.37
C SER A 151 6.64 9.58 -16.44
N GLY A 152 7.34 9.65 -15.30
CA GLY A 152 8.69 10.17 -15.24
C GLY A 152 9.36 9.88 -13.90
N VAL A 153 10.68 9.94 -13.92
CA VAL A 153 11.52 9.98 -12.71
C VAL A 153 12.53 11.08 -12.91
N SER A 154 12.80 11.88 -11.87
CA SER A 154 13.87 12.88 -11.88
C SER A 154 14.81 12.68 -10.70
N VAL A 155 16.08 13.01 -10.92
CA VAL A 155 17.15 12.94 -9.92
C VAL A 155 17.86 14.28 -9.90
N GLY A 156 17.93 14.90 -8.72
CA GLY A 156 18.53 16.24 -8.57
C GLY A 156 17.82 17.32 -9.40
N GLY A 157 16.51 17.18 -9.60
CA GLY A 157 15.70 18.09 -10.43
C GLY A 157 15.81 17.88 -11.94
N ARG A 158 16.58 16.88 -12.40
CA ARG A 158 16.73 16.56 -13.83
C ARG A 158 15.96 15.28 -14.18
N PRO A 159 15.02 15.31 -15.15
CA PRO A 159 14.38 14.09 -15.63
C PRO A 159 15.41 13.09 -16.14
N LEU A 160 15.20 11.80 -15.86
CA LEU A 160 15.96 10.74 -16.50
C LEU A 160 15.63 10.73 -17.99
N GLY A 161 16.64 10.63 -18.87
CA GLY A 161 16.50 10.68 -20.33
C GLY A 161 15.82 9.45 -20.95
N LEU A 162 14.63 9.12 -20.46
CA LEU A 162 13.82 7.98 -20.82
C LEU A 162 12.69 8.40 -21.76
N LEU A 163 12.24 7.48 -22.60
CA LEU A 163 11.11 7.66 -23.49
C LEU A 163 9.79 7.34 -22.76
N ALA A 164 8.68 7.89 -23.25
CA ALA A 164 7.36 7.59 -22.68
C ALA A 164 7.01 6.08 -22.73
N SER A 165 7.56 5.34 -23.69
CA SER A 165 7.41 3.89 -23.82
C SER A 165 8.11 3.10 -22.71
N ASP A 166 9.16 3.65 -22.10
CA ASP A 166 9.90 2.99 -21.01
C ASP A 166 9.05 2.90 -19.74
N PHE A 167 8.04 3.78 -19.63
CA PHE A 167 7.03 3.78 -18.58
C PHE A 167 5.73 3.06 -19.00
N GLY A 168 5.78 2.24 -20.05
CA GLY A 168 4.60 1.65 -20.70
C GLY A 168 3.86 0.56 -19.92
N VAL A 169 4.28 0.24 -18.70
CA VAL A 169 3.64 -0.76 -17.84
C VAL A 169 2.67 -0.09 -16.85
N PRO A 170 1.53 -0.72 -16.52
CA PRO A 170 0.65 -0.18 -15.49
C PRO A 170 1.37 -0.16 -14.14
N THR A 171 1.07 0.85 -13.31
CA THR A 171 1.68 1.00 -11.99
C THR A 171 0.62 0.84 -10.91
N ILE A 172 0.90 0.12 -9.83
CA ILE A 172 0.05 0.10 -8.63
C ILE A 172 0.75 0.78 -7.46
N ILE A 173 -0.03 1.28 -6.51
CA ILE A 173 0.46 1.71 -5.21
C ILE A 173 0.15 0.58 -4.23
N ASP A 174 1.18 -0.12 -3.73
CA ASP A 174 0.99 -1.34 -2.97
C ASP A 174 1.88 -1.39 -1.73
N SER A 175 1.29 -1.11 -0.57
CA SER A 175 1.95 -1.18 0.73
C SER A 175 2.21 -2.62 1.19
N GLY A 176 1.66 -3.63 0.52
CA GLY A 176 1.99 -5.04 0.78
C GLY A 176 3.34 -5.47 0.18
N THR A 177 3.88 -4.70 -0.76
CA THR A 177 5.22 -4.90 -1.34
C THR A 177 6.22 -4.07 -0.53
N THR A 178 7.30 -4.69 -0.06
CA THR A 178 8.32 -4.07 0.81
C THR A 178 9.00 -2.89 0.11
N ILE A 179 9.46 -3.09 -1.13
CA ILE A 179 10.19 -2.08 -1.92
C ILE A 179 9.59 -1.94 -3.31
N SER A 180 9.73 -0.76 -3.91
CA SER A 180 9.24 -0.52 -5.27
C SER A 180 9.90 -1.43 -6.30
N ARG A 181 9.09 -1.86 -7.26
CA ARG A 181 9.51 -2.57 -8.48
C ARG A 181 9.27 -1.69 -9.69
N LEU A 182 10.32 -1.35 -10.42
CA LEU A 182 10.21 -0.46 -11.58
C LEU A 182 10.47 -1.23 -12.87
N ALA A 183 9.91 -0.75 -13.99
CA ALA A 183 10.25 -1.27 -15.31
C ALA A 183 11.77 -1.24 -15.51
N GLY A 184 12.32 -2.28 -16.14
CA GLY A 184 13.76 -2.49 -16.29
C GLY A 184 14.54 -1.24 -16.75
N PRO A 185 14.15 -0.57 -17.86
CA PRO A 185 14.81 0.65 -18.32
C PRO A 185 14.76 1.80 -17.29
N VAL A 186 13.62 1.97 -16.63
CA VAL A 186 13.42 3.02 -15.60
C VAL A 186 14.33 2.78 -14.40
N TYR A 187 14.36 1.54 -13.89
CA TYR A 187 15.23 1.17 -12.79
C TYR A 187 16.70 1.33 -13.15
N ALA A 188 17.12 0.84 -14.33
CA ALA A 188 18.50 0.90 -14.77
C ALA A 188 19.02 2.35 -14.84
N ALA A 189 18.21 3.27 -15.39
CA ALA A 189 18.56 4.68 -15.46
C ALA A 189 18.64 5.33 -14.07
N LEU A 190 17.67 5.05 -13.18
CA LEU A 190 17.68 5.58 -11.81
C LEU A 190 18.89 5.06 -11.02
N ARG A 191 19.14 3.75 -11.07
CA ARG A 191 20.28 3.09 -10.44
C ARG A 191 21.59 3.68 -10.94
N ALA A 192 21.76 3.83 -12.25
CA ALA A 192 22.98 4.37 -12.84
C ALA A 192 23.30 5.77 -12.30
N GLU A 193 22.31 6.67 -12.24
CA GLU A 193 22.53 8.03 -11.76
C GLU A 193 22.82 8.08 -10.25
N LEU A 194 22.09 7.32 -9.44
CA LEU A 194 22.33 7.26 -7.99
C LEU A 194 23.69 6.61 -7.67
N VAL A 195 24.05 5.52 -8.33
CA VAL A 195 25.36 4.86 -8.19
C VAL A 195 26.48 5.82 -8.59
N ARG A 196 26.32 6.56 -9.69
CA ARG A 196 27.30 7.57 -10.14
C ARG A 196 27.56 8.62 -9.07
N VAL A 197 26.50 9.11 -8.41
CA VAL A 197 26.63 10.15 -7.37
C VAL A 197 27.20 9.60 -6.07
N ILE A 198 26.68 8.48 -5.57
CA ILE A 198 27.09 7.91 -4.28
C ILE A 198 28.54 7.42 -4.34
N SER A 199 28.96 6.81 -5.46
CA SER A 199 30.31 6.26 -5.64
C SER A 199 31.40 7.33 -5.68
N MET A 200 31.07 8.62 -5.72
CA MET A 200 32.05 9.70 -5.57
C MET A 200 32.63 9.76 -4.15
N ARG A 201 31.92 9.24 -3.13
CA ARG A 201 32.35 9.30 -1.72
C ARG A 201 32.32 7.95 -1.00
N PHE A 202 31.48 7.01 -1.45
CA PHE A 202 31.31 5.71 -0.78
C PHE A 202 31.72 4.57 -1.70
N LYS A 203 32.33 3.53 -1.12
CA LYS A 203 32.70 2.33 -1.87
C LYS A 203 31.48 1.46 -2.10
N SER A 204 31.35 0.87 -3.28
CA SER A 204 30.35 -0.16 -3.54
C SER A 204 30.58 -1.39 -2.65
N ALA A 205 29.49 -2.03 -2.25
CA ALA A 205 29.45 -3.30 -1.55
C ALA A 205 28.80 -4.36 -2.46
N GLY A 206 28.90 -5.64 -2.06
CA GLY A 206 28.16 -6.71 -2.75
C GLY A 206 26.64 -6.51 -2.67
N SER A 207 25.92 -7.07 -3.64
CA SER A 207 24.46 -7.08 -3.64
C SER A 207 23.90 -7.79 -2.42
N PHE A 208 22.71 -7.39 -2.00
CA PHE A 208 22.00 -8.00 -0.88
C PHE A 208 20.62 -8.46 -1.35
N SER A 209 20.44 -9.78 -1.53
CA SER A 209 19.22 -10.34 -2.13
C SER A 209 18.93 -9.64 -3.48
N ILE A 210 17.72 -9.14 -3.69
CA ILE A 210 17.28 -8.40 -4.89
C ILE A 210 17.83 -6.97 -4.99
N LEU A 211 18.53 -6.47 -3.96
CA LEU A 211 19.12 -5.15 -3.96
C LEU A 211 20.51 -5.22 -4.60
N ASP A 212 20.62 -4.75 -5.85
CA ASP A 212 21.82 -4.90 -6.67
C ASP A 212 22.81 -3.73 -6.58
N ALA A 213 22.46 -2.67 -5.85
CA ALA A 213 23.28 -1.48 -5.66
C ALA A 213 23.43 -1.15 -4.17
N CYS A 214 24.57 -1.55 -3.60
CA CYS A 214 24.90 -1.38 -2.19
C CYS A 214 26.24 -0.65 -2.01
N PHE A 215 26.41 -0.03 -0.84
CA PHE A 215 27.56 0.79 -0.49
C PHE A 215 27.98 0.56 0.96
N VAL A 216 29.29 0.69 1.21
CA VAL A 216 29.86 0.68 2.56
C VAL A 216 29.59 2.04 3.21
N GLY A 217 28.82 2.03 4.29
CA GLY A 217 28.42 3.23 5.05
C GLY A 217 27.04 3.09 5.67
N GLY A 218 26.77 3.93 6.67
CA GLY A 218 25.44 4.02 7.29
C GLY A 218 24.46 4.83 6.44
N SER A 219 23.18 4.54 6.58
CA SER A 219 22.11 5.14 5.77
C SER A 219 22.02 6.67 5.92
N GLU A 220 22.30 7.20 7.11
CA GLU A 220 22.29 8.64 7.38
C GLU A 220 23.41 9.36 6.62
N GLU A 221 24.63 8.81 6.62
CA GLU A 221 25.79 9.43 6.00
C GLU A 221 25.67 9.42 4.47
N ILE A 222 25.27 8.28 3.90
CA ILE A 222 25.02 8.14 2.46
C ILE A 222 23.83 9.01 2.04
N GLY A 223 22.78 9.07 2.88
CA GLY A 223 21.59 9.87 2.61
C GLY A 223 21.87 11.37 2.41
N ARG A 224 22.96 11.90 3.00
CA ARG A 224 23.37 13.31 2.82
C ARG A 224 23.88 13.64 1.42
N VAL A 225 24.31 12.63 0.65
CA VAL A 225 24.82 12.82 -0.72
C VAL A 225 23.82 12.38 -1.78
N VAL A 226 22.76 11.67 -1.38
CA VAL A 226 21.71 11.25 -2.31
C VAL A 226 20.93 12.47 -2.78
N PRO A 227 20.90 12.74 -4.10
CA PRO A 227 20.11 13.84 -4.65
C PRO A 227 18.61 13.54 -4.51
N ALA A 228 17.79 14.59 -4.52
CA ALA A 228 16.34 14.44 -4.48
C ALA A 228 15.85 13.55 -5.63
N VAL A 229 15.07 12.52 -5.30
CA VAL A 229 14.42 11.64 -6.28
C VAL A 229 12.93 11.96 -6.30
N VAL A 230 12.39 12.21 -7.49
CA VAL A 230 10.96 12.50 -7.65
C VAL A 230 10.36 11.52 -8.64
N LEU A 231 9.31 10.82 -8.20
CA LEU A 231 8.44 10.04 -9.07
C LEU A 231 7.34 10.95 -9.60
N VAL A 232 7.11 10.94 -10.92
CA VAL A 232 6.11 11.75 -11.60
C VAL A 232 5.06 10.82 -12.19
N PHE A 233 3.79 11.13 -11.94
CA PHE A 233 2.65 10.33 -12.38
C PHE A 233 1.85 11.04 -13.48
N GLY A 234 0.92 10.31 -14.10
CA GLY A 234 -0.07 10.87 -15.01
C GLY A 234 -0.79 12.08 -14.41
N GLY A 235 -1.06 13.10 -15.21
CA GLY A 235 -1.65 14.35 -14.73
C GLY A 235 -0.71 15.25 -13.91
N GLY A 236 0.56 14.86 -13.71
CA GLY A 236 1.58 15.69 -13.10
C GLY A 236 1.68 15.61 -11.59
N ALA A 237 1.00 14.66 -10.94
CA ALA A 237 1.21 14.39 -9.52
C ALA A 237 2.62 13.86 -9.26
N THR A 238 3.18 14.18 -8.10
CA THR A 238 4.57 13.87 -7.77
C THR A 238 4.72 13.30 -6.37
N MET A 239 5.61 12.32 -6.21
CA MET A 239 6.12 11.88 -4.91
C MET A 239 7.60 12.25 -4.79
N ASN A 240 7.91 13.15 -3.85
CA ASN A 240 9.28 13.60 -3.58
C ASN A 240 9.90 12.71 -2.50
N LEU A 241 10.68 11.72 -2.93
CA LEU A 241 11.26 10.72 -2.05
C LEU A 241 12.41 11.32 -1.23
N ALA A 242 12.33 11.17 0.09
CA ALA A 242 13.45 11.47 0.98
C ALA A 242 14.50 10.37 0.93
N ALA A 243 15.69 10.62 1.47
CA ALA A 243 16.79 9.65 1.47
C ALA A 243 16.39 8.28 2.06
N HIS A 244 15.60 8.27 3.14
CA HIS A 244 15.09 7.03 3.73
C HIS A 244 14.11 6.27 2.82
N ASN A 245 13.45 6.92 1.87
CA ASN A 245 12.61 6.25 0.88
C ASN A 245 13.45 5.62 -0.26
N VAL A 246 14.71 6.00 -0.42
CA VAL A 246 15.60 5.58 -1.51
C VAL A 246 16.69 4.62 -1.03
N LEU A 247 17.03 4.68 0.25
CA LEU A 247 18.09 3.89 0.88
C LEU A 247 17.54 3.01 2.01
N ILE A 248 18.19 1.87 2.23
CA ILE A 248 17.95 1.01 3.38
C ILE A 248 19.26 0.43 3.89
N GLU A 249 19.50 0.52 5.19
CA GLU A 249 20.66 -0.13 5.84
C GLU A 249 20.29 -1.57 6.14
N VAL A 250 20.83 -2.50 5.34
CA VAL A 250 20.45 -3.93 5.37
C VAL A 250 21.17 -4.70 6.46
N VAL A 251 22.40 -4.28 6.75
CA VAL A 251 23.20 -4.68 7.90
C VAL A 251 24.03 -3.48 8.32
N LYS A 252 24.49 -3.45 9.58
CA LYS A 252 25.28 -2.34 10.10
C LYS A 252 26.46 -2.01 9.19
N GLY A 253 26.50 -0.79 8.67
CA GLY A 253 27.57 -0.31 7.78
C GLY A 253 27.46 -0.72 6.31
N THR A 254 26.35 -1.33 5.89
CA THR A 254 26.03 -1.59 4.48
C THR A 254 24.64 -1.07 4.15
N THR A 255 24.58 -0.09 3.26
CA THR A 255 23.34 0.53 2.80
C THR A 255 23.12 0.28 1.33
N CYS A 256 21.91 -0.11 0.95
CA CYS A 256 21.53 -0.39 -0.42
C CYS A 256 20.46 0.58 -0.92
N LEU A 257 20.35 0.73 -2.24
CA LEU A 257 19.15 1.33 -2.85
C LEU A 257 17.94 0.45 -2.52
N SER A 258 16.85 1.03 -2.04
CA SER A 258 15.62 0.32 -1.67
C SER A 258 14.60 0.25 -2.82
N LEU A 259 15.09 0.06 -4.04
CA LEU A 259 14.28 -0.17 -5.25
C LEU A 259 14.91 -1.30 -6.06
N ALA A 260 14.09 -2.04 -6.80
CA ALA A 260 14.55 -3.08 -7.71
C ALA A 260 13.86 -2.99 -9.09
N GLY A 261 14.54 -3.52 -10.11
CA GLY A 261 13.96 -3.65 -11.45
C GLY A 261 13.08 -4.89 -11.54
N ASN A 262 12.08 -4.84 -12.43
CA ASN A 262 11.30 -6.01 -12.83
C ASN A 262 12.16 -6.99 -13.63
N SER A 263 11.92 -8.28 -13.42
CA SER A 263 12.53 -9.36 -14.20
C SER A 263 11.89 -9.48 -15.59
N GLY A 264 10.58 -9.23 -15.71
CA GLY A 264 9.85 -9.25 -16.97
C GLY A 264 9.61 -7.85 -17.56
N LEU A 265 9.71 -7.75 -18.88
CA LEU A 265 9.50 -6.48 -19.62
C LEU A 265 8.04 -5.98 -19.57
N ARG A 266 7.09 -6.84 -19.21
CA ARG A 266 5.65 -6.52 -19.14
C ARG A 266 5.10 -6.58 -17.72
N ASP A 267 5.97 -6.84 -16.74
CA ASP A 267 5.61 -6.87 -15.34
C ASP A 267 5.15 -5.48 -14.92
N LEU A 268 4.14 -5.43 -14.06
CA LEU A 268 3.62 -4.17 -13.55
C LEU A 268 4.67 -3.45 -12.70
N ALA A 269 4.63 -2.12 -12.72
CA ALA A 269 5.42 -1.34 -11.78
C ALA A 269 4.68 -1.24 -10.43
N ILE A 270 5.42 -1.24 -9.34
CA ILE A 270 4.86 -1.19 -7.98
C ILE A 270 5.56 -0.07 -7.23
N ILE A 271 4.78 0.84 -6.64
CA ILE A 271 5.27 1.75 -5.62
C ILE A 271 5.07 1.08 -4.26
N GLY A 272 6.15 0.54 -3.71
CA GLY A 272 6.16 -0.27 -2.48
C GLY A 272 6.10 0.55 -1.19
N ASN A 273 5.92 -0.15 -0.09
CA ASN A 273 5.81 0.38 1.27
C ASN A 273 6.96 1.35 1.63
N GLN A 274 8.21 1.00 1.34
CA GLN A 274 9.36 1.86 1.65
C GLN A 274 9.26 3.25 1.00
N GLN A 275 8.72 3.33 -0.22
CA GLN A 275 8.54 4.60 -0.93
C GLN A 275 7.28 5.36 -0.52
N GLN A 276 6.32 4.69 0.10
CA GLN A 276 5.10 5.30 0.64
C GLN A 276 5.30 5.90 2.05
N GLN A 277 6.34 5.50 2.78
CA GLN A 277 6.61 6.03 4.12
C GLN A 277 6.73 7.57 4.12
N GLY A 278 6.01 8.21 5.06
CA GLY A 278 5.96 9.67 5.17
C GLY A 278 4.97 10.35 4.21
N PHE A 279 4.23 9.59 3.39
CA PHE A 279 3.17 10.09 2.53
C PHE A 279 1.78 9.72 3.07
N ASP A 280 0.82 10.62 2.88
CA ASP A 280 -0.60 10.34 2.94
C ASP A 280 -1.08 9.99 1.53
N ILE A 281 -1.69 8.81 1.38
CA ILE A 281 -2.13 8.26 0.09
C ILE A 281 -3.66 8.20 0.08
N GLY A 282 -4.27 9.16 -0.60
CA GLY A 282 -5.73 9.30 -0.67
C GLY A 282 -6.31 8.58 -1.90
N TYR A 283 -7.16 7.59 -1.69
CA TYR A 283 -7.90 6.92 -2.77
C TYR A 283 -9.27 7.59 -2.94
N ASP A 284 -9.42 8.44 -3.95
CA ASP A 284 -10.68 9.09 -4.33
C ASP A 284 -11.29 8.34 -5.51
N VAL A 285 -11.83 7.16 -5.20
CA VAL A 285 -12.42 6.24 -6.19
C VAL A 285 -13.62 6.87 -6.88
N GLY A 286 -14.44 7.66 -6.15
CA GLY A 286 -15.58 8.37 -6.71
C GLY A 286 -15.21 9.35 -7.82
N SER A 287 -14.03 9.97 -7.72
CA SER A 287 -13.47 10.87 -8.74
C SER A 287 -12.42 10.20 -9.63
N SER A 288 -12.30 8.86 -9.57
CA SER A 288 -11.33 8.08 -10.35
C SER A 288 -9.89 8.60 -10.27
N ARG A 289 -9.38 8.88 -9.06
CA ARG A 289 -8.03 9.42 -8.85
C ARG A 289 -7.39 8.98 -7.53
N ILE A 290 -6.07 8.96 -7.50
CA ILE A 290 -5.26 8.77 -6.28
C ILE A 290 -4.46 10.03 -6.00
N GLY A 291 -4.43 10.46 -4.74
CA GLY A 291 -3.71 11.62 -4.25
C GLY A 291 -2.49 11.25 -3.43
N PHE A 292 -1.40 11.99 -3.60
CA PHE A 292 -0.20 11.91 -2.76
C PHE A 292 0.00 13.23 -2.02
N ALA A 293 0.18 13.17 -0.71
CA ALA A 293 0.58 14.33 0.09
C ALA A 293 1.75 13.97 1.01
N ALA A 294 2.66 14.90 1.22
CA ALA A 294 3.74 14.73 2.20
C ALA A 294 3.20 14.93 3.63
N GLY A 295 3.92 14.40 4.61
CA GLY A 295 3.54 14.55 6.03
C GLY A 295 2.56 13.51 6.52
N GLY A 296 2.52 12.34 5.88
CA GLY A 296 1.86 11.15 6.42
C GLY A 296 2.54 10.66 7.70
N CYS A 297 1.98 9.60 8.30
CA CYS A 297 2.51 9.04 9.55
C CYS A 297 3.99 8.62 9.37
N ARG A 298 4.82 8.99 10.35
CA ARG A 298 6.23 8.60 10.45
C ARG A 298 6.39 7.51 11.49
#